data_AF-A0A6I5F208-F1
#
_entry.id   AF-A0A6I5F208-F1
#
_cell.length_a   1.000
_cell.length_b   1.000
_cell.length_c   1.000
_cell.angle_alpha   90.00
_cell.angle_beta   90.00
_cell.angle_gamma   90.00
#
_symmetry.space_group_name_H-M   'P 1'
#
loop_
_entity.id
_entity.type
_entity.pdbx_description
1 polymer ?
#
loop_
_entity_poly.entity_id
_entity_poly.type
_entity_poly.pdbx_seq_one_letter_code
_entity_poly.pdbx_strand_id
1 'polypeptide(L)'
;MATAIPMIAVAVAGGIGTFTNLSGKYGSGTAIGALAAGEGATAVAALALLVTTMLNQTSSPVARAALWILPASAAAMGVTAASTTGQAIVFGLTPMGMTAGAEGLAFLARRVVVHRTGADLEVQRRNAQTVQRLAYHRSRAVNHPLGWVRKSSELTSWRLAKKVGVGDTELGVRLVQVQRDRLTEGADAALLDMFHIDTPQPAIETLVERVEVPTVTPEEVTATPTPELEPAPAAPEVKPLVICGVHRVWDLETPDVEEDEEVTADSDERLPAEAAANVIRAGFVLGTSVAETARQATRSTSYVKKVFARLEEEARTTEQTEPPVRLLRPAVAE
;
A
#
# COMPACT_ATOMS: atom_id res chain seq x y z
N MET A 1 -10.83 13.89 21.15
CA MET A 1 -9.78 14.90 21.41
C MET A 1 -9.00 14.66 22.71
N ALA A 2 -9.52 13.91 23.70
CA ALA A 2 -8.85 13.67 24.99
C ALA A 2 -7.47 12.99 24.90
N THR A 3 -7.21 12.17 23.87
CA THR A 3 -5.93 11.45 23.69
C THR A 3 -4.78 12.31 23.16
N ALA A 4 -5.05 13.49 22.60
CA ALA A 4 -4.02 14.38 22.08
C ALA A 4 -3.37 15.24 23.19
N ILE A 5 -4.10 15.48 24.29
CA ILE A 5 -3.64 16.33 25.39
C ILE A 5 -2.37 15.79 26.05
N PRO A 6 -2.26 14.47 26.39
CA PRO A 6 -1.03 13.91 26.94
C PRO A 6 0.16 14.01 25.97
N MET A 7 -0.06 13.79 24.68
CA MET A 7 1.01 13.89 23.67
C MET A 7 1.52 15.32 23.52
N ILE A 8 0.62 16.31 23.49
CA ILE A 8 0.98 17.73 23.44
C ILE A 8 1.74 18.12 24.71
N ALA A 9 1.28 17.67 25.89
CA ALA A 9 1.96 17.95 27.15
C ALA A 9 3.39 17.37 27.17
N VAL A 10 3.57 16.14 26.71
CA VAL A 10 4.91 15.50 26.61
C VAL A 10 5.80 16.26 25.62
N ALA A 11 5.27 16.67 24.46
CA ALA A 11 6.02 17.45 23.48
C ALA A 11 6.45 18.82 24.03
N VAL A 12 5.55 19.52 24.72
CA VAL A 12 5.85 20.82 25.36
C VAL A 12 6.88 20.65 26.48
N ALA A 13 6.73 19.65 27.33
CA ALA A 13 7.69 19.35 28.39
C ALA A 13 9.08 19.02 27.81
N GLY A 14 9.13 18.25 26.72
CA GLY A 14 10.36 17.96 25.98
C GLY A 14 11.03 19.23 25.46
N GLY A 15 10.28 20.09 24.76
CA GLY A 15 10.82 21.35 24.22
C GLY A 15 11.32 22.31 25.30
N ILE A 16 10.63 22.39 26.45
CA ILE A 16 11.10 23.17 27.61
C ILE A 16 12.41 22.57 28.16
N GLY A 17 12.50 21.25 28.26
CA GLY A 17 13.72 20.55 28.67
C GLY A 17 14.91 20.84 27.74
N THR A 18 14.71 20.76 26.42
CA THR A 18 15.76 21.06 25.45
C THR A 18 16.18 22.53 25.49
N PHE A 19 15.21 23.45 25.58
CA PHE A 19 15.48 24.88 25.68
C PHE A 19 16.31 25.25 26.92
N THR A 20 15.94 24.72 28.09
CA THR A 20 16.64 25.00 29.35
C THR A 20 18.07 24.48 29.32
N ASN A 21 18.29 23.30 28.74
CA ASN A 21 19.62 22.67 28.62
C ASN A 21 20.54 23.43 27.65
N LEU A 22 20.01 23.85 26.48
CA LEU A 22 20.75 24.68 25.53
C LEU A 22 21.03 26.10 26.08
N SER A 23 20.04 26.70 26.76
CA SER A 23 20.16 28.05 27.31
C SER A 23 21.26 28.12 28.38
N GLY A 24 21.37 27.08 29.22
CA GLY A 24 22.43 26.98 30.22
C GLY A 24 23.84 26.90 29.64
N LYS A 25 23.99 26.41 28.40
CA LYS A 25 25.31 26.17 27.77
C LYS A 25 25.70 27.21 26.71
N TYR A 26 24.74 27.76 25.97
CA TYR A 26 24.98 28.62 24.80
C TYR A 26 24.23 29.97 24.84
N GLY A 27 23.51 30.26 25.93
CA GLY A 27 22.66 31.44 26.07
C GLY A 27 21.27 31.27 25.44
N SER A 28 20.29 32.05 25.91
CA SER A 28 18.87 31.90 25.55
C SER A 28 18.59 32.16 24.07
N GLY A 29 19.23 33.15 23.45
CA GLY A 29 19.04 33.46 22.03
C GLY A 29 19.46 32.32 21.09
N THR A 30 20.64 31.75 21.33
CA THR A 30 21.15 30.59 20.59
C THR A 30 20.28 29.35 20.82
N ALA A 31 19.78 29.18 22.04
CA ALA A 31 18.90 28.06 22.39
C ALA A 31 17.56 28.09 21.65
N ILE A 32 16.90 29.25 21.53
CA ILE A 32 15.66 29.39 20.75
C ILE A 32 15.91 29.05 19.27
N GLY A 33 16.99 29.61 18.69
CA GLY A 33 17.33 29.35 17.29
C GLY A 33 17.64 27.89 17.01
N ALA A 34 18.42 27.23 17.87
CA ALA A 34 18.75 25.82 17.76
C ALA A 34 17.52 24.91 17.97
N LEU A 35 16.66 25.24 18.93
CA LEU A 35 15.41 24.51 19.19
C LEU A 35 14.45 24.60 18.00
N ALA A 36 14.23 25.81 17.48
CA ALA A 36 13.35 26.04 16.34
C ALA A 36 13.88 25.34 15.07
N ALA A 37 15.19 25.41 14.83
CA ALA A 37 15.82 24.78 13.67
C ALA A 37 15.87 23.25 13.77
N GLY A 38 16.09 22.68 14.96
CA GLY A 38 16.21 21.24 15.16
C GLY A 38 14.87 20.55 15.39
N GLU A 39 14.23 20.85 16.53
CA GLU A 39 12.99 20.21 16.95
C GLU A 39 11.80 20.72 16.14
N GLY A 40 11.75 22.03 15.88
CA GLY A 40 10.68 22.64 15.07
C GLY A 40 10.63 22.09 13.65
N ALA A 41 11.78 22.03 12.95
CA ALA A 41 11.83 21.49 11.60
C ALA A 41 11.49 19.99 11.54
N THR A 42 11.92 19.20 12.54
CA THR A 42 11.59 17.78 12.64
C THR A 42 10.10 17.58 12.90
N ALA A 43 9.49 18.38 13.79
CA ALA A 43 8.07 18.34 14.07
C ALA A 43 7.23 18.72 12.84
N VAL A 44 7.63 19.76 12.10
CA VAL A 44 6.97 20.15 10.84
C VAL A 44 7.07 19.04 9.80
N ALA A 45 8.23 18.40 9.65
CA ALA A 45 8.40 17.28 8.73
C ALA A 45 7.50 16.08 9.11
N ALA A 46 7.44 15.74 10.40
CA ALA A 46 6.58 14.68 10.91
C ALA A 46 5.09 15.00 10.70
N LEU A 47 4.67 16.23 10.98
CA LEU A 47 3.29 16.68 10.78
C LEU A 47 2.91 16.69 9.30
N ALA A 48 3.79 17.16 8.42
CA ALA A 48 3.58 17.11 6.98
C ALA A 48 3.40 15.67 6.49
N LEU A 49 4.22 14.72 6.97
CA LEU A 49 4.05 13.30 6.65
C LEU A 49 2.74 12.73 7.18
N LEU A 50 2.36 13.06 8.41
CA LEU A 50 1.11 12.59 9.01
C LEU A 50 -0.11 13.13 8.25
N VAL A 51 -0.15 14.44 7.98
CA VAL A 51 -1.25 15.09 7.27
C VAL A 51 -1.36 14.55 5.85
N THR A 52 -0.25 14.45 5.11
CA THR A 52 -0.28 13.86 3.76
C THR A 52 -0.74 12.41 3.77
N THR A 53 -0.35 11.63 4.78
CA THR A 53 -0.84 10.25 4.94
C THR A 53 -2.34 10.22 5.20
N MET A 54 -2.84 11.08 6.10
CA MET A 54 -4.27 11.18 6.45
C MET A 54 -5.13 11.69 5.30
N LEU A 55 -4.60 12.61 4.49
CA LEU A 55 -5.24 13.10 3.26
C LEU A 55 -5.18 12.09 2.12
N ASN A 56 -4.63 10.90 2.35
CA ASN A 56 -4.34 9.91 1.32
C ASN A 56 -3.58 10.59 0.16
N GLN A 57 -2.39 11.09 0.45
CA GLN A 57 -1.46 11.63 -0.52
C GLN A 57 -0.15 10.88 -0.43
N THR A 58 0.57 10.80 -1.56
CA THR A 58 1.84 10.08 -1.58
C THR A 58 2.86 10.81 -0.70
N SER A 59 3.61 10.05 0.10
CA SER A 59 4.55 10.65 1.04
C SER A 59 5.62 11.46 0.31
N SER A 60 5.89 12.68 0.79
CA SER A 60 6.96 13.50 0.24
C SER A 60 8.32 12.87 0.60
N PRO A 61 9.16 12.49 -0.38
CA PRO A 61 10.47 11.92 -0.09
C PRO A 61 11.36 12.94 0.64
N VAL A 62 11.14 14.24 0.41
CA VAL A 62 11.86 15.33 1.08
C VAL A 62 11.53 15.36 2.57
N ALA A 63 10.23 15.28 2.92
CA ALA A 63 9.81 15.28 4.33
C ALA A 63 10.34 14.04 5.07
N ARG A 64 10.35 12.88 4.40
CA ARG A 64 10.92 11.64 4.97
C ARG A 64 12.44 11.74 5.13
N ALA A 65 13.15 12.31 4.16
CA ALA A 65 14.59 12.55 4.30
C ALA A 65 14.89 13.52 5.46
N ALA A 66 14.13 14.61 5.59
CA ALA A 66 14.26 15.56 6.69
C ALA A 66 14.04 14.90 8.06
N LEU A 67 13.02 14.03 8.17
CA LEU A 67 12.71 13.28 9.39
C LEU A 67 13.88 12.40 9.88
N TRP A 68 14.76 11.96 8.99
CA TRP A 68 15.95 11.16 9.32
C TRP A 68 17.22 11.99 9.47
N ILE A 69 17.46 12.94 8.56
CA ILE A 69 18.71 13.71 8.52
C ILE A 69 18.80 14.67 9.71
N LEU A 70 17.70 15.32 10.10
CA LEU A 70 17.71 16.29 11.20
C LEU A 70 17.99 15.62 12.56
N PRO A 71 17.34 14.51 12.93
CA PRO A 71 17.65 13.84 14.19
C PRO A 71 19.01 13.14 14.16
N ALA A 72 19.46 12.64 13.01
CA ALA A 72 20.80 12.08 12.87
C ALA A 72 21.90 13.13 13.08
N SER A 73 21.72 14.35 12.55
CA SER A 73 22.67 15.43 12.78
C SER A 73 22.65 15.90 14.25
N ALA A 74 21.47 15.97 14.87
CA ALA A 74 21.32 16.25 16.30
C ALA A 74 21.98 15.16 17.16
N ALA A 75 21.83 13.89 16.82
CA ALA A 75 22.47 12.76 17.49
C ALA A 75 24.00 12.86 17.39
N ALA A 76 24.54 13.15 16.20
CA ALA A 76 25.98 13.35 16.00
C ALA A 76 26.52 14.52 16.85
N MET A 77 25.84 15.67 16.83
CA MET A 77 26.20 16.81 17.68
C MET A 77 26.13 16.45 19.17
N GLY A 78 25.07 15.77 19.59
CA GLY A 78 24.87 15.31 20.97
C GLY A 78 25.99 14.40 21.47
N VAL A 79 26.43 13.45 20.64
CA VAL A 79 27.57 12.57 20.95
C VAL A 79 28.86 13.38 21.12
N THR A 80 29.14 14.33 20.23
CA THR A 80 30.36 15.17 20.34
C THR A 80 30.35 16.12 21.54
N ALA A 81 29.17 16.52 21.99
CA ALA A 81 28.99 17.44 23.11
C ALA A 81 28.96 16.72 24.48
N ALA A 82 28.96 15.38 24.49
CA ALA A 82 28.86 14.58 25.70
C ALA A 82 30.20 14.49 26.45
N SER A 83 30.12 14.54 27.78
CA SER A 83 31.29 14.49 28.67
C SER A 83 31.61 13.07 29.16
N THR A 84 30.64 12.16 29.08
CA THR A 84 30.77 10.77 29.50
C THR A 84 30.20 9.83 28.45
N THR A 85 30.64 8.57 28.44
CA THR A 85 30.11 7.53 27.55
C THR A 85 28.60 7.33 27.71
N GLY A 86 28.10 7.36 28.96
CA GLY A 86 26.67 7.26 29.23
C GLY A 86 25.88 8.42 28.63
N GLN A 87 26.39 9.65 28.77
CA GLN A 87 25.77 10.84 28.17
C GLN A 87 25.79 10.79 26.64
N ALA A 88 26.88 10.29 26.04
CA ALA A 88 26.98 10.13 24.59
C ALA A 88 25.94 9.15 24.04
N ILE A 89 25.73 8.03 24.72
CA ILE A 89 24.70 7.04 24.34
C ILE A 89 23.30 7.68 24.41
N VAL A 90 22.97 8.35 25.51
CA VAL A 90 21.64 8.97 25.68
C VAL A 90 21.41 10.06 24.63
N PHE A 91 22.38 10.96 24.42
CA PHE A 91 22.26 12.06 23.46
C PHE A 91 22.26 11.60 22.01
N GLY A 92 22.92 10.49 21.69
CA GLY A 92 22.86 9.89 20.35
C GLY A 92 21.58 9.10 20.09
N LEU A 93 21.09 8.34 21.08
CA LEU A 93 19.95 7.45 20.89
C LEU A 93 18.61 8.19 20.93
N THR A 94 18.48 9.21 21.78
CA THR A 94 17.19 9.90 22.02
C THR A 94 16.59 10.50 20.75
N PRO A 95 17.33 11.27 19.94
CA PRO A 95 16.80 11.82 18.68
C PRO A 95 16.39 10.71 17.69
N MET A 96 17.16 9.62 17.64
CA MET A 96 16.87 8.48 16.75
C MET A 96 15.63 7.71 17.18
N GLY A 97 15.39 7.59 18.50
CA GLY A 97 14.18 7.02 19.06
C GLY A 97 12.93 7.81 18.65
N MET A 98 13.00 9.14 18.61
CA MET A 98 11.91 9.99 18.13
C MET A 98 11.60 9.72 16.65
N THR A 99 12.62 9.61 15.79
CA THR A 99 12.45 9.27 14.36
C THR A 99 11.79 7.90 14.18
N ALA A 100 12.22 6.89 14.92
CA ALA A 100 11.63 5.56 14.88
C ALA A 100 10.16 5.59 15.33
N GLY A 101 9.84 6.34 16.39
CA GLY A 101 8.47 6.56 16.85
C GLY A 101 7.60 7.25 15.80
N ALA A 102 8.13 8.28 15.13
CA ALA A 102 7.42 8.99 14.08
C ALA A 102 7.13 8.11 12.85
N GLU A 103 8.10 7.28 12.42
CA GLU A 103 7.87 6.33 11.32
C GLU A 103 6.85 5.24 11.72
N GLY A 104 6.87 4.79 12.98
CA GLY A 104 5.87 3.87 13.53
C GLY A 104 4.46 4.46 13.52
N LEU A 105 4.31 5.72 13.92
CA LEU A 105 3.03 6.46 13.83
C LEU A 105 2.59 6.64 12.38
N ALA A 106 3.50 7.00 11.47
CA ALA A 106 3.19 7.13 10.05
C ALA A 106 2.75 5.78 9.43
N PHE A 107 3.36 4.67 9.85
CA PHE A 107 2.96 3.33 9.45
C PHE A 107 1.54 2.98 9.94
N LEU A 108 1.25 3.22 11.22
CA LEU A 108 -0.09 2.99 11.78
C LEU A 108 -1.15 3.86 11.09
N ALA A 109 -0.85 5.15 10.91
CA ALA A 109 -1.67 6.11 10.18
C ALA A 109 -2.02 5.60 8.78
N ARG A 110 -1.00 5.17 8.01
CA ARG A 110 -1.20 4.58 6.68
C ARG A 110 -2.07 3.34 6.75
N ARG A 111 -1.86 2.46 7.73
CA ARG A 111 -2.66 1.23 7.86
C ARG A 111 -4.13 1.53 8.12
N VAL A 112 -4.43 2.52 8.96
CA VAL A 112 -5.80 2.98 9.21
C VAL A 112 -6.44 3.55 7.94
N VAL A 113 -5.71 4.39 7.20
CA VAL A 113 -6.21 4.98 5.94
C VAL A 113 -6.48 3.89 4.90
N VAL A 114 -5.57 2.94 4.72
CA VAL A 114 -5.77 1.79 3.82
C VAL A 114 -6.97 0.95 4.24
N HIS A 115 -7.16 0.73 5.54
CA HIS A 115 -8.32 -0.02 6.03
C HIS A 115 -9.65 0.72 5.77
N ARG A 116 -9.68 2.05 5.91
CA ARG A 116 -10.88 2.88 5.66
C ARG A 116 -11.19 3.07 4.19
N THR A 117 -10.18 3.26 3.36
CA THR A 117 -10.34 3.60 1.94
C THR A 117 -10.27 2.39 1.02
N GLY A 118 -9.74 1.25 1.49
CA GLY A 118 -9.48 0.05 0.68
C GLY A 118 -8.29 0.20 -0.27
N ALA A 119 -7.68 1.38 -0.36
CA ALA A 119 -6.65 1.71 -1.34
C ALA A 119 -5.35 2.15 -0.67
N ASP A 120 -4.21 1.64 -1.16
CA ASP A 120 -2.88 2.08 -0.75
C ASP A 120 -2.22 2.89 -1.87
N LEU A 121 -2.30 4.22 -1.78
CA LEU A 121 -1.79 5.11 -2.83
C LEU A 121 -0.28 5.02 -3.06
N GLU A 122 0.50 4.63 -2.05
CA GLU A 122 1.95 4.48 -2.22
C GLU A 122 2.26 3.17 -2.97
N VAL A 123 1.42 2.15 -2.85
CA VAL A 123 1.46 0.98 -3.73
C VAL A 123 1.01 1.37 -5.13
N GLN A 124 -0.12 2.08 -5.27
CA GLN A 124 -0.64 2.51 -6.57
C GLN A 124 0.36 3.39 -7.33
N ARG A 125 1.01 4.35 -6.65
CA ARG A 125 2.09 5.18 -7.24
C ARG A 125 3.26 4.33 -7.74
N ARG A 126 3.72 3.35 -6.95
CA ARG A 126 4.82 2.45 -7.36
C ARG A 126 4.43 1.58 -8.55
N ASN A 127 3.18 1.11 -8.59
CA ASN A 127 2.65 0.36 -9.72
C ASN A 127 2.53 1.24 -10.98
N ALA A 128 1.99 2.44 -10.85
CA ALA A 128 1.89 3.40 -11.96
C ALA A 128 3.27 3.72 -12.56
N GLN A 129 4.28 3.97 -11.73
CA GLN A 129 5.66 4.16 -12.19
C GLN A 129 6.23 2.93 -12.89
N THR A 130 5.93 1.73 -12.38
CA THR A 130 6.36 0.46 -12.99
C THR A 130 5.71 0.27 -14.36
N VAL A 131 4.41 0.55 -14.48
CA VAL A 131 3.66 0.48 -15.74
C VAL A 131 4.18 1.51 -16.74
N GLN A 132 4.45 2.74 -16.32
CA GLN A 132 5.02 3.78 -17.19
C GLN A 132 6.40 3.36 -17.72
N ARG A 133 7.27 2.83 -16.86
CA ARG A 133 8.58 2.30 -17.28
C ARG A 133 8.43 1.09 -18.21
N LEU A 134 7.47 0.22 -17.94
CA LEU A 134 7.19 -0.94 -18.78
C LEU A 134 6.77 -0.48 -20.18
N ALA A 135 5.85 0.47 -20.28
CA ALA A 135 5.39 1.04 -21.54
C ALA A 135 6.55 1.68 -22.33
N TYR A 136 7.40 2.46 -21.66
CA TYR A 136 8.61 3.03 -22.27
C TYR A 136 9.57 1.96 -22.80
N HIS A 137 9.86 0.91 -22.02
CA HIS A 137 10.77 -0.15 -22.47
C HIS A 137 10.14 -1.03 -23.56
N ARG A 138 8.82 -1.22 -23.56
CA ARG A 138 8.09 -1.90 -24.64
C ARG A 138 8.15 -1.10 -25.94
N SER A 139 7.87 0.20 -25.91
CA SER A 139 7.96 1.05 -27.10
C SER A 139 9.40 1.14 -27.63
N ARG A 140 10.39 1.27 -26.74
CA ARG A 140 11.80 1.27 -27.10
C ARG A 140 12.27 -0.08 -27.66
N ALA A 141 11.74 -1.20 -27.18
CA ALA A 141 12.07 -2.52 -27.73
C ALA A 141 11.64 -2.68 -29.18
N VAL A 142 10.52 -2.07 -29.59
CA VAL A 142 10.01 -2.12 -30.96
C VAL A 142 10.70 -1.10 -31.87
N ASN A 143 10.84 0.14 -31.39
CA ASN A 143 11.15 1.28 -32.27
C ASN A 143 12.64 1.69 -32.29
N HIS A 144 13.48 1.22 -31.36
CA HIS A 144 14.85 1.74 -31.26
C HIS A 144 15.76 1.27 -32.41
N PRO A 145 16.63 2.10 -33.01
CA PRO A 145 17.43 1.71 -34.17
C PRO A 145 18.48 0.63 -33.86
N LEU A 146 19.08 0.67 -32.67
CA LEU A 146 20.12 -0.28 -32.26
C LEU A 146 19.52 -1.59 -31.71
N GLY A 147 19.86 -2.73 -32.31
CA GLY A 147 19.33 -4.06 -31.92
C GLY A 147 19.69 -4.51 -30.51
N TRP A 148 20.88 -4.19 -30.01
CA TRP A 148 21.27 -4.51 -28.62
C TRP A 148 20.43 -3.76 -27.59
N VAL A 149 20.01 -2.52 -27.91
CA VAL A 149 19.10 -1.74 -27.07
C VAL A 149 17.69 -2.31 -27.10
N ARG A 150 17.23 -2.82 -28.24
CA ARG A 150 15.95 -3.51 -28.33
C ARG A 150 15.92 -4.71 -27.40
N LYS A 151 16.93 -5.59 -27.49
CA LYS A 151 17.07 -6.78 -26.63
C LYS A 151 17.19 -6.43 -25.15
N SER A 152 17.98 -5.40 -24.81
CA SER A 152 18.11 -4.91 -23.42
C SER A 152 16.78 -4.36 -22.88
N SER A 153 16.05 -3.60 -23.71
CA SER A 153 14.74 -3.05 -23.35
C SER A 153 13.69 -4.15 -23.19
N GLU A 154 13.73 -5.17 -24.04
CA GLU A 154 12.88 -6.36 -23.93
C GLU A 154 13.12 -7.09 -22.59
N LEU A 155 14.39 -7.41 -22.27
CA LEU A 155 14.73 -8.04 -20.98
C LEU A 155 14.31 -7.18 -19.79
N THR A 156 14.48 -5.86 -19.88
CA THR A 156 14.05 -4.94 -18.83
C THR A 156 12.52 -4.91 -18.71
N SER A 157 11.79 -4.96 -19.82
CA SER A 157 10.33 -5.04 -19.85
C SER A 157 9.83 -6.32 -19.17
N TRP A 158 10.48 -7.47 -19.39
CA TRP A 158 10.15 -8.73 -18.71
C TRP A 158 10.39 -8.63 -17.20
N ARG A 159 11.48 -7.99 -16.76
CA ARG A 159 11.75 -7.75 -15.33
C ARG A 159 10.73 -6.81 -14.70
N LEU A 160 10.28 -5.79 -15.42
CA LEU A 160 9.26 -4.85 -14.94
C LEU A 160 7.88 -5.50 -14.90
N ALA A 161 7.52 -6.31 -15.90
CA ALA A 161 6.25 -7.04 -15.94
C ALA A 161 6.05 -7.93 -14.71
N LYS A 162 7.11 -8.58 -14.21
CA LYS A 162 7.09 -9.35 -12.96
C LYS A 162 6.74 -8.54 -11.71
N LYS A 163 6.87 -7.20 -11.77
CA LYS A 163 6.62 -6.29 -10.64
C LYS A 163 5.29 -5.56 -10.75
N VAL A 164 4.60 -5.65 -11.89
CA VAL A 164 3.31 -4.97 -12.08
C VAL A 164 2.28 -5.57 -11.14
N GLY A 165 1.58 -4.72 -10.38
CA GLY A 165 0.50 -5.13 -9.48
C GLY A 165 0.96 -5.74 -8.15
N VAL A 166 2.27 -5.79 -7.86
CA VAL A 166 2.77 -6.36 -6.59
C VAL A 166 2.28 -5.51 -5.40
N GLY A 167 1.57 -6.16 -4.48
CA GLY A 167 1.04 -5.54 -3.27
C GLY A 167 -0.29 -4.79 -3.48
N ASP A 168 -0.85 -4.82 -4.68
CA ASP A 168 -2.13 -4.19 -5.01
C ASP A 168 -3.28 -5.18 -4.81
N THR A 169 -3.82 -5.18 -3.60
CA THR A 169 -4.92 -6.09 -3.24
C THR A 169 -6.18 -5.82 -4.05
N GLU A 170 -6.43 -4.55 -4.40
CA GLU A 170 -7.60 -4.15 -5.19
C GLU A 170 -7.49 -4.69 -6.62
N LEU A 171 -6.32 -4.55 -7.25
CA LEU A 171 -6.07 -5.12 -8.58
C LEU A 171 -6.25 -6.64 -8.58
N GLY A 172 -5.76 -7.34 -7.54
CA GLY A 172 -5.95 -8.79 -7.40
C GLY A 172 -7.43 -9.19 -7.37
N VAL A 173 -8.23 -8.49 -6.57
CA VAL A 173 -9.69 -8.71 -6.49
C VAL A 173 -10.36 -8.43 -7.85
N ARG A 174 -10.02 -7.31 -8.49
CA ARG A 174 -10.59 -6.95 -9.81
C ARG A 174 -10.21 -7.96 -10.90
N LEU A 175 -8.97 -8.47 -10.91
CA LEU A 175 -8.54 -9.46 -11.90
C LEU A 175 -9.30 -10.78 -11.75
N VAL A 176 -9.52 -11.23 -10.51
CA VAL A 176 -10.35 -12.43 -10.25
C VAL A 176 -11.78 -12.19 -10.72
N GLN A 177 -12.33 -10.99 -10.49
CA GLN A 177 -13.66 -10.65 -10.98
C GLN A 177 -13.75 -10.71 -12.51
N VAL A 178 -12.81 -10.08 -13.22
CA VAL A 178 -12.75 -10.16 -14.70
C VAL A 178 -12.62 -11.60 -15.19
N GLN A 179 -11.86 -12.45 -14.49
CA GLN A 179 -11.76 -13.86 -14.83
C GLN A 179 -13.08 -14.61 -14.63
N ARG A 180 -13.81 -14.32 -13.54
CA ARG A 180 -15.15 -14.88 -13.32
C ARG A 180 -16.12 -14.44 -14.41
N ASP A 181 -16.14 -13.15 -14.73
CA ASP A 181 -17.04 -12.61 -15.76
C ASP A 181 -16.77 -13.30 -17.11
N ARG A 182 -15.50 -13.44 -17.51
CA ARG A 182 -15.13 -14.15 -18.74
C ARG A 182 -15.47 -15.65 -18.72
N LEU A 183 -15.33 -16.30 -17.56
CA LEU A 183 -15.72 -17.70 -17.42
C LEU A 183 -17.23 -17.87 -17.52
N THR A 184 -18.01 -16.94 -16.96
CA THR A 184 -19.47 -16.91 -17.08
C THR A 184 -19.89 -16.65 -18.52
N GLU A 185 -19.31 -15.67 -19.20
CA GLU A 185 -19.56 -15.39 -20.62
C GLU A 185 -19.21 -16.61 -21.50
N GLY A 186 -18.08 -17.26 -21.24
CA GLY A 186 -17.69 -18.48 -21.95
C GLY A 186 -18.63 -19.66 -21.69
N ALA A 187 -19.13 -19.80 -20.46
CA ALA A 187 -20.10 -20.84 -20.10
C ALA A 187 -21.47 -20.59 -20.74
N ASP A 188 -21.93 -19.33 -20.77
CA ASP A 188 -23.17 -18.95 -21.43
C ASP A 188 -23.10 -19.22 -22.94
N ALA A 189 -22.00 -18.83 -23.59
CA ALA A 189 -21.76 -19.13 -25.00
C ALA A 189 -21.77 -20.65 -25.29
N ALA A 190 -21.16 -21.46 -24.42
CA ALA A 190 -21.18 -22.91 -24.56
C ALA A 190 -22.58 -23.52 -24.36
N LEU A 191 -23.38 -22.97 -23.43
CA LEU A 191 -24.76 -23.42 -23.23
C LEU A 191 -25.65 -23.08 -24.43
N LEU A 192 -25.50 -21.88 -24.99
CA LEU A 192 -26.23 -21.46 -26.19
C LEU A 192 -25.92 -22.37 -27.39
N ASP A 193 -24.65 -22.72 -27.58
CA ASP A 193 -24.20 -23.68 -28.60
C ASP A 193 -24.81 -25.07 -28.37
N MET A 194 -24.77 -25.59 -27.14
CA MET A 194 -25.38 -26.89 -26.80
C MET A 194 -26.88 -26.94 -27.07
N PHE A 195 -27.61 -25.88 -26.75
CA PHE A 195 -29.06 -25.83 -26.95
C PHE A 195 -29.47 -25.42 -28.37
N HIS A 196 -28.51 -25.20 -29.29
CA HIS A 196 -28.77 -24.69 -30.64
C HIS A 196 -29.68 -23.45 -30.62
N ILE A 197 -29.54 -22.64 -29.57
CA ILE A 197 -30.28 -21.38 -29.44
C ILE A 197 -29.47 -20.37 -30.25
N ASP A 198 -29.91 -20.12 -31.48
CA ASP A 198 -29.41 -19.01 -32.28
C ASP A 198 -29.71 -17.70 -31.53
N THR A 199 -28.72 -17.22 -30.79
CA THR A 199 -28.73 -15.85 -30.31
C THR A 199 -28.40 -14.96 -31.51
N PRO A 200 -29.21 -13.92 -31.80
CA PRO A 200 -28.81 -12.93 -32.78
C PRO A 200 -27.52 -12.28 -32.26
N GLN A 201 -26.40 -12.65 -32.89
CA GLN A 201 -25.12 -12.04 -32.64
C GLN A 201 -25.29 -10.52 -32.79
N PRO A 202 -24.97 -9.70 -31.78
CA PRO A 202 -24.98 -8.26 -31.97
C PRO A 202 -24.01 -7.98 -33.11
N ALA A 203 -24.56 -7.46 -34.21
CA ALA A 203 -23.76 -7.00 -35.34
C ALA A 203 -22.80 -5.97 -34.78
N ILE A 204 -21.52 -6.35 -34.67
CA ILE A 204 -20.46 -5.39 -34.49
C ILE A 204 -20.43 -4.62 -35.81
N GLU A 205 -21.17 -3.52 -35.88
CA GLU A 205 -20.95 -2.49 -36.89
C GLU A 205 -19.55 -1.94 -36.63
N THR A 206 -18.56 -2.53 -37.28
CA THR A 206 -17.29 -1.86 -37.54
C THR A 206 -17.60 -0.67 -38.45
N LEU A 207 -18.01 0.44 -37.85
CA LEU A 207 -17.94 1.74 -38.49
C LEU A 207 -16.44 2.05 -38.66
N VAL A 208 -15.88 1.60 -39.78
CA VAL A 208 -14.60 2.09 -40.27
C VAL A 208 -14.87 3.51 -40.75
N GLU A 209 -14.78 4.47 -39.84
CA GLU A 209 -14.66 5.87 -40.23
C GLU A 209 -13.31 6.02 -40.94
N ARG A 210 -13.37 5.91 -42.27
CA ARG A 210 -12.27 6.23 -43.16
C ARG A 210 -12.01 7.72 -43.01
N VAL A 211 -11.02 8.08 -42.21
CA VAL A 211 -10.43 9.42 -42.26
C VAL A 211 -9.84 9.57 -43.67
N GLU A 212 -10.57 10.27 -44.54
CA GLU A 212 -10.04 10.74 -45.80
C GLU A 212 -8.91 11.71 -45.47
N VAL A 213 -7.68 11.25 -45.69
CA VAL A 213 -6.51 12.13 -45.73
C VAL A 213 -6.62 12.93 -47.03
N PRO A 214 -6.82 14.25 -47.00
CA PRO A 214 -6.76 15.04 -48.22
C PRO A 214 -5.30 15.07 -48.67
N THR A 215 -5.01 14.37 -49.77
CA THR A 215 -3.80 14.56 -50.55
C THR A 215 -3.86 15.97 -51.15
N VAL A 216 -3.21 16.94 -50.52
CA VAL A 216 -2.92 18.24 -51.14
C VAL A 216 -1.40 18.35 -51.30
N THR A 217 -0.97 18.20 -52.54
CA THR A 217 0.36 18.50 -53.06
C THR A 217 0.70 19.98 -52.76
N PRO A 218 1.94 20.33 -52.38
CA PRO A 218 2.27 21.70 -51.99
C PRO A 218 2.41 22.57 -53.24
N GLU A 219 1.57 23.60 -53.35
CA GLU A 219 1.77 24.72 -54.27
C GLU A 219 2.17 25.98 -53.50
N GLU A 220 2.94 26.79 -54.18
CA GLU A 220 3.90 27.77 -53.70
C GLU A 220 3.27 29.07 -53.14
N VAL A 221 4.01 29.63 -52.19
CA VAL A 221 3.87 30.91 -51.46
C VAL A 221 3.15 32.04 -52.22
N THR A 222 2.13 32.66 -51.60
CA THR A 222 1.93 34.11 -51.68
C THR A 222 1.29 34.64 -50.38
N ALA A 223 1.76 35.80 -49.93
CA ALA A 223 1.57 36.42 -48.62
C ALA A 223 0.11 36.57 -48.14
N THR A 224 -0.10 36.28 -46.85
CA THR A 224 -1.36 36.53 -46.12
C THR A 224 -1.23 37.80 -45.25
N PRO A 225 -2.21 38.72 -45.27
CA PRO A 225 -2.18 39.95 -44.48
C PRO A 225 -2.32 39.69 -42.97
N THR A 226 -1.70 40.58 -42.18
CA THR A 226 -1.77 40.63 -40.73
C THR A 226 -3.23 40.74 -40.25
N PRO A 227 -3.75 39.81 -39.43
CA PRO A 227 -5.08 39.96 -38.85
C PRO A 227 -5.05 40.99 -37.72
N GLU A 228 -5.96 41.96 -37.83
CA GLU A 228 -6.28 42.94 -36.79
C GLU A 228 -6.88 42.21 -35.58
N LEU A 229 -6.25 42.38 -34.41
CA LEU A 229 -6.65 41.75 -33.16
C LEU A 229 -7.89 42.44 -32.62
N GLU A 230 -9.06 41.79 -32.70
CA GLU A 230 -10.20 42.15 -31.86
C GLU A 230 -9.83 41.95 -30.38
N PRO A 231 -10.08 42.94 -29.50
CA PRO A 231 -9.80 42.79 -28.08
C PRO A 231 -10.71 41.75 -27.44
N ALA A 232 -10.10 40.81 -26.72
CA ALA A 232 -10.79 39.75 -26.00
C ALA A 232 -11.78 40.32 -24.97
N PRO A 233 -12.99 39.72 -24.82
CA PRO A 233 -13.94 40.15 -23.82
C PRO A 233 -13.37 39.99 -22.40
N ALA A 234 -13.68 40.97 -21.54
CA ALA A 234 -13.20 41.04 -20.17
C ALA A 234 -13.53 39.77 -19.36
N ALA A 235 -12.54 39.29 -18.60
CA ALA A 235 -12.66 38.13 -17.74
C ALA A 235 -13.80 38.30 -16.71
N PRO A 236 -14.59 37.25 -16.44
CA PRO A 236 -15.64 37.32 -15.43
C PRO A 236 -15.04 37.50 -14.03
N GLU A 237 -15.74 38.30 -13.23
CA GLU A 237 -15.38 38.64 -11.86
C GLU A 237 -15.30 37.38 -10.97
N VAL A 238 -14.13 37.13 -10.41
CA VAL A 238 -13.86 35.96 -9.57
C VAL A 238 -14.56 36.15 -8.22
N LYS A 239 -15.64 35.40 -8.00
CA LYS A 239 -16.21 35.25 -6.66
C LYS A 239 -15.28 34.37 -5.81
N PRO A 240 -14.94 34.76 -4.57
CA PRO A 240 -14.11 33.93 -3.70
C PRO A 240 -14.81 32.59 -3.43
N LEU A 241 -14.05 31.51 -3.50
CA LEU A 241 -14.48 30.16 -3.21
C LEU A 241 -14.87 30.06 -1.72
N VAL A 242 -16.15 30.23 -1.41
CA VAL A 242 -16.68 29.98 -0.07
C VAL A 242 -16.87 28.47 0.11
N ILE A 243 -15.89 27.81 0.70
CA ILE A 243 -16.07 26.48 1.29
C ILE A 243 -16.75 26.69 2.65
N CYS A 244 -18.07 26.84 2.64
CA CYS A 244 -18.92 26.67 3.81
C CYS A 244 -20.23 26.05 3.34
N GLY A 245 -20.18 24.74 3.06
CA GLY A 245 -21.38 23.93 3.05
C GLY A 245 -21.99 23.96 4.45
N VAL A 246 -23.27 24.29 4.51
CA VAL A 246 -24.14 24.30 5.68
C VAL A 246 -23.81 23.11 6.58
N HIS A 247 -23.31 23.37 7.79
CA HIS A 247 -23.04 22.35 8.79
C HIS A 247 -24.33 21.60 9.14
N ARG A 248 -24.61 20.48 8.47
CA ARG A 248 -25.30 19.37 9.13
C ARG A 248 -24.25 18.61 9.92
N VAL A 249 -24.15 18.95 11.20
CA VAL A 249 -23.54 18.06 12.18
C VAL A 249 -24.44 16.83 12.21
N TRP A 250 -23.91 15.70 11.75
CA TRP A 250 -24.52 14.41 12.05
C TRP A 250 -24.09 14.09 13.46
N ASP A 251 -25.04 14.07 14.40
CA ASP A 251 -24.77 13.54 15.73
C ASP A 251 -24.35 12.09 15.54
N LEU A 252 -23.09 11.81 15.88
CA LEU A 252 -22.58 10.46 15.91
C LEU A 252 -23.26 9.80 17.12
N GLU A 253 -24.36 9.09 16.88
CA GLU A 253 -24.85 8.08 17.81
C GLU A 253 -23.80 6.98 17.89
N THR A 254 -22.76 7.22 18.71
CA THR A 254 -21.98 6.12 19.27
C THR A 254 -22.95 5.36 20.16
N PRO A 255 -23.23 4.07 19.88
CA PRO A 255 -23.95 3.25 20.86
C PRO A 255 -23.21 3.41 22.19
N ASP A 256 -23.98 3.56 23.27
CA ASP A 256 -23.43 3.65 24.62
C ASP A 256 -22.37 2.56 24.74
N VAL A 257 -21.15 2.99 25.04
CA VAL A 257 -20.06 2.08 25.37
C VAL A 257 -20.56 1.41 26.65
N GLU A 258 -21.12 0.21 26.49
CA GLU A 258 -21.14 -0.76 27.58
C GLU A 258 -19.71 -0.76 28.09
N GLU A 259 -19.54 -0.30 29.33
CA GLU A 259 -18.26 -0.30 30.02
C GLU A 259 -17.64 -1.66 29.71
N ASP A 260 -16.50 -1.65 29.02
CA ASP A 260 -15.75 -2.86 28.72
C ASP A 260 -15.61 -3.59 30.06
N GLU A 261 -16.46 -4.61 30.25
CA GLU A 261 -16.26 -5.65 31.23
C GLU A 261 -14.82 -6.05 30.99
N GLU A 262 -13.98 -5.74 31.97
CA GLU A 262 -12.60 -6.14 32.00
C GLU A 262 -12.64 -7.66 31.79
N VAL A 263 -12.42 -8.10 30.55
CA VAL A 263 -12.35 -9.51 30.20
C VAL A 263 -11.05 -9.98 30.82
N THR A 264 -11.11 -10.23 32.13
CA THR A 264 -10.37 -11.31 32.76
C THR A 264 -10.69 -12.50 31.88
N ALA A 265 -9.75 -12.85 31.00
CA ALA A 265 -9.85 -14.03 30.16
C ALA A 265 -10.11 -15.20 31.10
N ASP A 266 -11.38 -15.55 31.23
CA ASP A 266 -11.81 -16.67 32.00
C ASP A 266 -11.12 -17.86 31.34
N SER A 267 -10.25 -18.52 32.09
CA SER A 267 -9.35 -19.56 31.58
C SER A 267 -10.10 -20.82 31.13
N ASP A 268 -11.42 -20.77 31.15
CA ASP A 268 -12.35 -21.89 31.09
C ASP A 268 -12.93 -22.13 29.69
N GLU A 269 -12.75 -21.22 28.73
CA GLU A 269 -13.20 -21.45 27.34
C GLU A 269 -12.09 -22.03 26.42
N ARG A 270 -11.19 -22.84 27.00
CA ARG A 270 -10.32 -23.67 26.18
C ARG A 270 -11.14 -24.83 25.62
N LEU A 271 -11.12 -24.99 24.31
CA LEU A 271 -11.68 -26.19 23.68
C LEU A 271 -11.10 -27.44 24.35
N PRO A 272 -11.92 -28.47 24.63
CA PRO A 272 -11.43 -29.74 25.10
C PRO A 272 -10.38 -30.29 24.13
N ALA A 273 -9.40 -31.02 24.65
CA ALA A 273 -8.22 -31.43 23.88
C ALA A 273 -8.56 -32.14 22.55
N GLU A 274 -9.63 -32.95 22.56
CA GLU A 274 -10.12 -33.66 21.38
C GLU A 274 -10.73 -32.72 20.34
N ALA A 275 -11.55 -31.75 20.75
CA ALA A 275 -12.13 -30.74 19.86
C ALA A 275 -11.03 -29.88 19.22
N ALA A 276 -10.04 -29.46 20.01
CA ALA A 276 -8.87 -28.73 19.50
C ALA A 276 -8.08 -29.56 18.47
N ALA A 277 -7.89 -30.87 18.71
CA ALA A 277 -7.22 -31.76 17.76
C ALA A 277 -8.00 -31.91 16.45
N ASN A 278 -9.33 -31.97 16.50
CA ASN A 278 -10.19 -32.02 15.32
C ASN A 278 -10.10 -30.73 14.48
N VAL A 279 -10.13 -29.56 15.13
CA VAL A 279 -9.95 -28.27 14.47
C VAL A 279 -8.57 -28.18 13.81
N ILE A 280 -7.51 -28.64 14.47
CA ILE A 280 -6.15 -28.64 13.91
C ILE A 280 -6.05 -29.57 12.69
N ARG A 281 -6.64 -30.78 12.75
CA ARG A 281 -6.68 -31.70 11.60
C ARG A 281 -7.47 -31.13 10.42
N ALA A 282 -8.64 -30.55 10.67
CA ALA A 282 -9.42 -29.89 9.63
C ALA A 282 -8.64 -28.73 9.00
N GLY A 283 -7.96 -27.93 9.83
CA GLY A 283 -7.13 -26.83 9.38
C GLY A 283 -5.95 -27.28 8.50
N PHE A 284 -5.36 -28.44 8.79
CA PHE A 284 -4.31 -29.05 7.97
C PHE A 284 -4.84 -29.50 6.60
N VAL A 285 -5.97 -30.23 6.58
CA VAL A 285 -6.59 -30.72 5.32
C VAL A 285 -7.06 -29.57 4.43
N LEU A 286 -7.59 -28.50 5.02
CA LEU A 286 -8.07 -27.32 4.29
C LEU A 286 -6.94 -26.35 3.90
N GLY A 287 -5.68 -26.62 4.29
CA GLY A 287 -4.55 -25.74 3.99
C GLY A 287 -4.62 -24.37 4.70
N THR A 288 -5.32 -24.28 5.83
CA THR A 288 -5.41 -23.03 6.61
C THR A 288 -4.08 -22.67 7.27
N SER A 289 -3.85 -21.38 7.52
CA SER A 289 -2.60 -20.91 8.11
C SER A 289 -2.49 -21.30 9.59
N VAL A 290 -1.28 -21.66 10.04
CA VAL A 290 -0.99 -22.04 11.45
C VAL A 290 -1.53 -21.04 12.47
N ALA A 291 -1.46 -19.73 12.18
CA ALA A 291 -1.91 -18.69 13.10
C ALA A 291 -3.45 -18.62 13.21
N GLU A 292 -4.14 -18.96 12.14
CA GLU A 292 -5.60 -19.03 12.10
C GLU A 292 -6.12 -20.31 12.77
N THR A 293 -5.51 -21.44 12.44
CA THR A 293 -5.80 -22.73 13.12
C THR A 293 -5.53 -22.65 14.62
N ALA A 294 -4.46 -21.95 15.05
CA ALA A 294 -4.14 -21.75 16.47
C ALA A 294 -5.22 -20.95 17.21
N ARG A 295 -5.75 -19.90 16.56
CA ARG A 295 -6.87 -19.11 17.10
C ARG A 295 -8.13 -19.96 17.24
N GLN A 296 -8.52 -20.66 16.17
CA GLN A 296 -9.72 -21.51 16.16
C GLN A 296 -9.62 -22.68 17.15
N ALA A 297 -8.44 -23.28 17.30
CA ALA A 297 -8.23 -24.40 18.21
C ALA A 297 -8.04 -23.97 19.68
N THR A 298 -7.99 -22.66 19.98
CA THR A 298 -7.62 -22.13 21.31
C THR A 298 -6.28 -22.70 21.81
N ARG A 299 -5.29 -22.83 20.92
CA ARG A 299 -3.96 -23.40 21.21
C ARG A 299 -2.85 -22.47 20.73
N SER A 300 -1.65 -22.64 21.30
CA SER A 300 -0.49 -21.88 20.85
C SER A 300 -0.09 -22.26 19.43
N THR A 301 0.46 -21.29 18.70
CA THR A 301 1.00 -21.52 17.34
C THR A 301 2.11 -22.56 17.32
N SER A 302 2.91 -22.66 18.40
CA SER A 302 3.95 -23.68 18.54
C SER A 302 3.40 -25.09 18.65
N TYR A 303 2.25 -25.28 19.33
CA TYR A 303 1.57 -26.56 19.41
C TYR A 303 1.02 -26.98 18.04
N VAL A 304 0.33 -26.07 17.34
CA VAL A 304 -0.20 -26.33 16.00
C VAL A 304 0.89 -26.72 15.01
N LYS A 305 2.04 -26.02 15.02
CA LYS A 305 3.19 -26.37 14.16
C LYS A 305 3.68 -27.80 14.37
N LYS A 306 3.76 -28.26 15.63
CA LYS A 306 4.18 -29.63 15.94
C LYS A 306 3.18 -30.66 15.42
N VAL A 307 1.88 -30.38 15.53
CA VAL A 307 0.84 -31.28 15.03
C VAL A 307 0.83 -31.33 13.51
N PHE A 308 0.96 -30.19 12.82
CA PHE A 308 1.08 -30.16 11.36
C PHE A 308 2.28 -30.96 10.86
N ALA A 309 3.44 -30.81 11.50
CA ALA A 309 4.64 -31.58 11.14
C ALA A 309 4.42 -33.10 11.31
N ARG A 310 3.70 -33.53 12.36
CA ARG A 310 3.37 -34.95 12.56
C ARG A 310 2.39 -35.46 11.49
N LEU A 311 1.34 -34.69 11.17
CA LEU A 311 0.37 -35.06 10.13
C LEU A 311 1.03 -35.15 8.75
N GLU A 312 2.01 -34.30 8.48
CA GLU A 312 2.79 -34.34 7.24
C GLU A 312 3.69 -35.58 7.14
N GLU A 313 4.28 -36.01 8.26
CA GLU A 313 5.07 -37.25 8.35
C GLU A 313 4.18 -38.50 8.21
N GLU A 314 3.00 -38.50 8.84
CA GLU A 314 1.98 -39.54 8.68
C GLU A 314 1.53 -39.64 7.22
N ALA A 315 1.20 -38.52 6.57
CA ALA A 315 0.80 -38.49 5.16
C ALA A 315 1.88 -39.06 4.23
N ARG A 316 3.15 -38.70 4.45
CA ARG A 316 4.30 -39.25 3.71
C ARG A 316 4.46 -40.76 3.92
N THR A 317 4.19 -41.26 5.12
CA THR A 317 4.32 -42.68 5.45
C THR A 317 3.17 -43.50 4.82
N THR A 318 1.94 -42.95 4.80
CA THR A 318 0.80 -43.58 4.12
C THR A 318 1.04 -43.71 2.62
N GLU A 319 1.55 -42.66 1.97
CA GLU A 319 1.84 -42.64 0.53
C GLU A 319 2.91 -43.68 0.13
N GLN A 320 3.84 -44.02 1.03
CA GLN A 320 4.85 -45.06 0.80
C GLN A 320 4.35 -46.49 1.01
N THR A 321 3.25 -46.67 1.76
CA THR A 321 2.75 -48.01 2.14
C THR A 321 1.67 -48.52 1.19
N GLU A 322 1.05 -47.63 0.40
CA GLU A 322 0.09 -48.03 -0.63
C GLU A 322 0.81 -48.69 -1.83
N PRO A 323 0.58 -49.98 -2.12
CA PRO A 323 1.14 -50.60 -3.32
C PRO A 323 0.52 -49.94 -4.56
N PRO A 324 1.30 -49.70 -5.63
CA PRO A 324 0.78 -49.07 -6.83
C PRO A 324 -0.35 -49.94 -7.39
N VAL A 325 -1.57 -49.38 -7.42
CA VAL A 325 -2.73 -50.01 -8.04
C VAL A 325 -2.39 -50.23 -9.52
N ARG A 326 -1.98 -51.46 -9.83
CA ARG A 326 -1.70 -51.93 -11.18
C ARG A 326 -3.04 -52.04 -11.89
N LEU A 327 -3.48 -50.96 -12.52
CA LEU A 327 -4.65 -50.94 -13.39
C LEU A 327 -4.45 -52.01 -14.47
N LEU A 328 -5.12 -53.15 -14.30
CA LEU A 328 -5.22 -54.20 -15.30
C LEU A 328 -5.99 -53.62 -16.49
N ARG A 329 -5.24 -53.28 -17.55
CA ARG A 329 -5.78 -52.93 -18.86
C ARG A 329 -6.60 -54.13 -19.36
N PRO A 330 -7.90 -54.00 -19.68
CA PRO A 330 -8.64 -55.10 -20.26
C PRO A 330 -8.06 -55.39 -21.65
N ALA A 331 -7.67 -56.64 -21.87
CA ALA A 331 -7.24 -57.13 -23.17
C ALA A 331 -8.44 -57.09 -24.12
N VAL A 332 -8.35 -56.23 -25.13
CA VAL A 332 -9.24 -56.26 -26.30
C VAL A 332 -8.80 -57.46 -27.14
N ALA A 333 -9.66 -58.46 -27.24
CA ALA A 333 -9.48 -59.59 -28.16
C ALA A 333 -9.90 -59.16 -29.57
N GLU A 334 -9.08 -59.56 -30.54
CA GLU A 334 -9.35 -59.52 -31.99
C GLU A 334 -10.48 -60.47 -32.40
#